data_AF-A0A493TR57-F1
#
_entry.id   AF-A0A493TR57-F1
#
_cell.length_a   1.000
_cell.length_b   1.000
_cell.length_c   1.000
_cell.angle_alpha   90.00
_cell.angle_beta   90.00
_cell.angle_gamma   90.00
#
_symmetry.space_group_name_H-M   'P 1'
#
loop_
_entity.id
_entity.type
_entity.pdbx_description
1 polymer ?
#
loop_
_entity_poly.entity_id
_entity_poly.type
_entity_poly.pdbx_seq_one_letter_code
_entity_poly.pdbx_strand_id
1 'polypeptide(L)' 'MVGDTNSAQAAAGTIRGDFSMHVSRNVVHASDSVETALREIGFWFQRDELVAWESSDRDYTYGP' A
#
# COMPACT_ATOMS: atom_id res chain seq x y z
N MET A 1 -1.28 -5.70 5.93
CA MET A 1 -2.29 -5.41 4.89
C MET A 1 -2.06 -6.23 3.61
N VAL A 2 -0.99 -5.98 2.86
CA VAL A 2 -0.77 -6.64 1.55
C VAL A 2 -0.57 -8.15 1.66
N GLY A 3 0.27 -8.61 2.59
CA GLY A 3 0.66 -10.02 2.72
C GLY A 3 1.93 -10.37 1.95
N ASP A 4 2.49 -11.55 2.21
CA ASP A 4 3.74 -12.02 1.60
C ASP A 4 3.67 -12.03 0.07
N THR A 5 4.83 -11.83 -0.58
CA THR A 5 4.93 -11.81 -2.06
C THR A 5 4.44 -13.10 -2.69
N ASN A 6 4.73 -14.24 -2.05
CA ASN A 6 4.14 -15.52 -2.41
C ASN A 6 2.78 -15.68 -1.73
N SER A 7 1.71 -15.64 -2.52
CA SER A 7 0.32 -15.76 -2.04
C SER A 7 0.07 -16.99 -1.18
N ALA A 8 0.75 -18.12 -1.47
CA ALA A 8 0.60 -19.35 -0.70
C ALA A 8 1.14 -19.25 0.74
N GLN A 9 1.95 -18.24 1.04
CA GLN A 9 2.50 -17.95 2.37
C GLN A 9 1.77 -16.79 3.07
N ALA A 10 0.99 -16.00 2.32
CA ALA A 10 0.29 -14.85 2.85
C ALA A 10 -0.83 -15.28 3.79
N ALA A 11 -0.88 -14.69 4.99
CA ALA A 11 -1.92 -14.97 5.97
C ALA A 11 -3.32 -14.58 5.47
N ALA A 12 -4.35 -15.33 5.87
CA ALA A 12 -5.75 -14.97 5.64
C ALA A 12 -6.07 -13.59 6.24
N GLY A 13 -6.93 -12.82 5.56
CA GLY A 13 -7.22 -11.42 5.90
C GLY A 13 -6.23 -10.42 5.29
N THR A 14 -5.15 -10.87 4.66
CA THR A 14 -4.31 -10.02 3.82
C THR A 14 -4.81 -10.02 2.39
N ILE A 15 -4.53 -8.94 1.64
CA ILE A 15 -4.99 -8.81 0.25
C ILE A 15 -4.54 -10.02 -0.58
N ARG A 16 -3.27 -10.43 -0.45
CA ARG A 16 -2.74 -11.57 -1.21
C ARG A 16 -3.25 -12.92 -0.72
N GLY A 17 -3.46 -13.08 0.59
CA GLY A 17 -4.01 -14.31 1.16
C GLY A 17 -5.45 -14.56 0.74
N ASP A 18 -6.25 -13.50 0.59
CA ASP A 18 -7.68 -13.63 0.26
C ASP A 18 -7.96 -13.61 -1.26
N PHE A 19 -7.13 -12.92 -2.05
CA PHE A 19 -7.46 -12.63 -3.46
C PHE A 19 -6.43 -13.11 -4.49
N SER A 20 -5.41 -13.88 -4.08
CA SER A 20 -4.42 -14.40 -5.04
C SER A 20 -3.95 -15.81 -4.71
N MET A 21 -3.44 -16.52 -5.72
CA MET A 21 -2.96 -17.90 -5.57
C MET A 21 -1.54 -18.11 -6.11
N HIS A 22 -1.00 -17.19 -6.90
CA HIS A 22 0.27 -17.36 -7.60
C HIS A 22 1.18 -16.15 -7.44
N VAL A 23 2.46 -16.38 -7.18
CA VAL A 23 3.46 -15.33 -6.90
C VAL A 23 3.55 -14.26 -7.99
N SER A 24 3.45 -14.64 -9.27
CA SER A 24 3.49 -13.68 -10.39
C SER A 24 2.15 -13.01 -10.70
N ARG A 25 1.08 -13.39 -9.99
CA ARG A 25 -0.28 -12.86 -10.15
C ARG A 25 -0.86 -12.50 -8.77
N ASN A 26 -0.09 -11.73 -8.00
CA ASN A 26 -0.38 -11.40 -6.60
C ASN A 26 -1.10 -10.04 -6.41
N VAL A 27 -1.80 -9.59 -7.46
CA VAL A 27 -2.81 -8.49 -7.48
C VAL A 27 -2.27 -7.08 -7.26
N VAL A 28 -1.35 -6.85 -6.32
CA VAL A 28 -0.97 -5.51 -5.85
C VAL A 28 0.54 -5.37 -5.63
N HIS A 29 1.07 -4.18 -5.90
CA HIS A 29 2.42 -3.73 -5.57
C HIS A 29 2.37 -2.74 -4.41
N ALA A 30 3.41 -2.74 -3.57
CA ALA A 30 3.63 -1.73 -2.54
C ALA A 30 5.13 -1.52 -2.37
N SER A 31 5.54 -0.27 -2.13
CA SER A 31 6.93 0.06 -1.84
C SER A 31 7.39 -0.67 -0.56
N ASP A 32 8.62 -1.18 -0.58
CA ASP A 32 9.17 -2.02 0.49
C ASP A 32 9.85 -1.22 1.63
N SER A 33 10.06 0.08 1.43
CA SER A 33 10.70 0.97 2.40
C SER A 33 10.29 2.43 2.16
N VAL A 34 10.61 3.31 3.11
CA VAL A 34 10.37 4.76 2.96
C VAL A 34 11.17 5.35 1.80
N GLU A 35 12.43 4.91 1.64
CA GLU A 35 13.31 5.36 0.56
C GLU A 35 12.74 4.98 -0.82
N THR A 36 12.29 3.73 -0.99
CA THR A 36 11.70 3.28 -2.25
C THR A 36 10.34 3.92 -2.48
N ALA A 37 9.56 4.18 -1.43
CA ALA A 37 8.29 4.91 -1.55
C ALA A 37 8.50 6.33 -2.08
N LEU A 38 9.45 7.09 -1.54
CA LEU A 38 9.76 8.45 -2.02
C LEU A 38 10.18 8.44 -3.49
N ARG A 39 11.02 7.47 -3.88
CA ARG A 39 11.45 7.28 -5.27
C ARG A 39 10.29 6.90 -6.20
N GLU A 40 9.44 5.98 -5.79
CA GLU A 40 8.30 5.49 -6.58
C GLU A 40 7.23 6.57 -6.71
N ILE A 41 6.89 7.30 -5.64
CA ILE A 41 5.95 8.44 -5.71
C ILE A 41 6.41 9.46 -6.74
N GLY A 42 7.70 9.86 -6.70
CA GLY A 42 8.26 10.80 -7.68
C GLY A 42 8.39 10.25 -9.10
N PHE A 43 8.35 8.93 -9.27
CA PHE A 43 8.36 8.29 -10.58
C PHE A 43 6.96 8.23 -11.21
N TRP A 44 5.93 7.93 -10.40
CA TRP A 44 4.57 7.72 -10.88
C TRP A 44 3.71 8.99 -10.92
N PHE A 45 3.97 9.96 -10.04
CA PHE A 45 3.14 11.16 -9.91
C PHE A 45 3.95 12.44 -10.11
N GLN A 46 3.36 13.38 -10.83
CA GLN A 46 3.78 14.78 -10.79
C GLN A 46 3.38 15.40 -9.45
N ARG A 47 4.10 16.47 -9.05
CA ARG A 47 3.87 17.09 -7.74
C ARG A 47 2.47 17.70 -7.60
N ASP A 48 1.89 18.17 -8.70
CA ASP A 48 0.55 18.77 -8.76
C ASP A 48 -0.60 17.74 -8.77
N GLU A 49 -0.30 16.45 -8.96
CA GLU A 49 -1.27 15.36 -8.79
C GLU A 49 -1.47 14.99 -7.30
N LEU A 50 -0.56 15.41 -6.42
CA LEU A 50 -0.63 15.16 -4.99
C LEU A 50 -1.47 16.24 -4.27
N VAL A 51 -2.65 15.86 -3.82
CA VAL A 51 -3.59 16.77 -3.15
C VAL A 51 -3.35 16.82 -1.65
N ALA A 52 -3.01 18.01 -1.13
CA ALA A 52 -3.01 18.27 0.30
C ALA A 52 -4.43 18.61 0.77
N TRP A 53 -4.96 17.82 1.72
CA TRP A 53 -6.27 18.02 2.30
C TRP A 53 -6.27 17.69 3.79
N GLU A 54 -7.26 18.18 4.52
CA GLU A 54 -7.43 17.91 5.94
C GLU A 54 -8.62 16.97 6.16
N SER A 55 -8.36 15.84 6.81
CA SER A 55 -9.39 14.87 7.15
C SER A 55 -10.28 15.37 8.29
N SER A 56 -11.60 15.33 8.10
CA SER A 56 -12.57 15.64 9.15
C SER A 56 -12.41 14.74 10.38
N ASP A 57 -11.95 13.51 10.17
CA ASP A 57 -11.90 12.49 11.21
C ASP A 57 -10.49 12.33 11.79
N ARG A 58 -9.62 13.32 11.54
CA ARG A 58 -8.22 13.32 11.97
C ARG A 58 -8.10 13.08 13.48
N ASP A 59 -8.89 13.80 14.27
CA ASP A 59 -8.84 13.76 15.74
C ASP A 59 -9.30 12.41 16.29
N TYR A 60 -10.24 11.73 15.61
CA TYR A 60 -10.67 10.38 15.98
C TYR A 60 -9.61 9.31 15.67
N THR A 61 -8.70 9.59 14.74
CA THR A 61 -7.68 8.63 14.29
C THR A 61 -6.35 8.79 15.02
N TYR A 62 -5.92 10.04 15.23
CA TYR A 62 -4.59 10.35 15.78
C TYR A 62 -4.65 10.89 17.22
N GLY A 63 -5.83 11.13 17.76
CA GLY A 63 -6.01 11.87 19.00
C GLY A 63 -5.84 13.38 18.80
N PRO A 64 -6.11 14.18 19.86
CA PRO A 64 -5.88 15.62 19.85
C PRO A 64 -4.38 15.98 19.77
#